data_AF-A0A926BL22-F1
#
_entry.id   AF-A0A926BL22-F1
#
_cell.length_a   1.000
_cell.length_b   1.000
_cell.length_c   1.000
_cell.angle_alpha   90.00
_cell.angle_beta   90.00
_cell.angle_gamma   90.00
#
_symmetry.space_group_name_H-M   'P 1'
#
loop_
_entity.id
_entity.type
_entity.pdbx_description
1 polymer ?
#
loop_
_entity_poly.entity_id
_entity_poly.type
_entity_poly.pdbx_seq_one_letter_code
_entity_poly.pdbx_strand_id
1 'polypeptide(L)'
;MCTPEAVTLALSEWTRRDILNGAFGAAFAQTVAKEAPAKPKRRTLGITYLQDLTHPLTPQFPYIPIPGVTFPFAIEPIATMAKNGVYANRWSLIEHIGTHIDAPSHFVAGQPHLDALRPADLFVPIRVIDVRESCRKNADYAVTIDDVVAHEKKHGRLPQNGAVFVNSGWGEKATDPKAFLGTDASGTLHFPGVAPETCAFLLAERNIAGIGIDTLSLDIGPDKKYTAHKVWFAGGKWAIENIAELHKIPPSGATAIIGVPRVPLASGAPIRLLAAWD
;
A
#
# COMPACT_ATOMS: atom_id res chain seq x y z
N MET A 1 3.53 14.61 13.27
CA MET A 1 4.44 15.50 14.03
C MET A 1 3.64 16.10 15.17
N CYS A 2 3.97 15.78 16.43
CA CYS A 2 3.37 16.46 17.57
C CYS A 2 3.95 17.88 17.66
N THR A 3 3.10 18.90 17.69
CA THR A 3 3.55 20.26 17.98
C THR A 3 3.94 20.36 19.47
N PRO A 4 4.96 21.16 19.83
CA PRO A 4 5.37 21.36 21.23
C PRO A 4 4.23 21.83 22.16
N GLU A 5 3.20 22.47 21.59
CA GLU A 5 2.00 22.93 22.30
C GLU A 5 1.15 21.76 22.82
N ALA A 6 1.04 20.65 22.07
CA ALA A 6 0.27 19.47 22.48
C ALA A 6 0.89 18.76 23.69
N VAL A 7 2.22 18.77 23.80
CA VAL A 7 2.96 18.19 24.93
C VAL A 7 2.79 19.05 26.19
N THR A 8 2.76 20.38 26.03
CA THR A 8 2.62 21.30 27.17
C THR A 8 1.23 21.22 27.81
N LEU A 9 0.19 21.02 26.99
CA LEU A 9 -1.18 20.83 27.48
C LEU A 9 -1.32 19.50 28.26
N ALA A 10 -0.76 18.41 27.74
CA ALA A 10 -0.81 17.09 28.37
C ALA A 10 -0.11 17.03 29.74
N LEU A 11 0.94 17.83 29.93
CA LEU A 11 1.71 17.87 31.18
C LEU A 11 1.13 18.83 32.23
N SER A 12 0.22 19.74 31.84
CA SER A 12 -0.41 20.68 32.79
C SER A 12 -1.48 20.04 33.69
N GLU A 13 -1.98 18.85 33.33
CA GLU A 13 -2.98 18.11 34.12
C GLU A 13 -2.37 17.22 35.22
N TRP A 14 -1.05 17.07 35.25
CA TRP A 14 -0.34 16.21 36.20
C TRP A 14 0.49 17.06 37.15
N THR A 15 0.19 17.01 38.44
CA THR A 15 1.01 17.73 39.42
C THR A 15 2.31 16.95 39.67
N ARG A 16 3.41 17.65 39.99
CA ARG A 16 4.70 17.01 40.37
C ARG A 16 4.56 15.98 41.51
N ARG A 17 3.47 16.02 42.29
CA ARG A 17 3.16 15.06 43.37
C ARG A 17 2.73 13.69 42.85
N ASP A 18 2.04 13.62 41.71
CA ASP A 18 1.55 12.34 41.17
C ASP A 18 2.68 11.48 40.60
N ILE A 19 3.76 12.14 40.13
CA ILE A 19 4.96 11.48 39.60
C ILE A 19 5.84 10.90 40.72
N LEU A 20 5.83 11.50 41.92
CA LEU A 20 6.77 11.17 43.00
C LEU A 20 6.23 10.11 44.00
N ASN A 21 4.93 9.83 44.02
CA ASN A 21 4.34 8.87 44.96
C ASN A 21 4.42 7.39 44.51
N GLY A 22 5.04 7.11 43.35
CA GLY A 22 5.16 5.75 42.80
C GLY A 22 6.39 4.93 43.24
N ALA A 23 7.22 5.42 44.16
CA ALA A 23 8.46 4.75 44.55
C ALA A 23 8.48 4.36 46.03
N PHE A 24 8.19 3.09 46.33
CA PHE A 24 8.45 2.47 47.63
C PHE A 24 9.55 1.41 47.50
N GLY A 25 10.57 1.51 48.36
CA GLY A 25 11.42 0.40 48.79
C GLY A 25 12.83 0.33 48.21
N ALA A 26 13.79 1.00 48.86
CA ALA A 26 15.22 0.72 48.66
C ALA A 26 15.65 -0.47 49.54
N ALA A 27 15.82 -1.64 48.94
CA ALA A 27 16.54 -2.76 49.55
C ALA A 27 17.96 -2.82 48.94
N PHE A 28 18.98 -2.76 49.79
CA PHE A 28 20.38 -2.93 49.37
C PHE A 28 20.63 -4.39 49.00
N ALA A 29 20.74 -4.69 47.71
CA ALA A 29 21.28 -5.94 47.20
C ALA A 29 22.75 -5.71 46.78
N GLN A 30 23.68 -6.43 47.41
CA GLN A 30 25.06 -6.50 46.94
C GLN A 30 25.09 -7.24 45.59
N THR A 31 25.40 -6.53 44.52
CA THR A 31 25.54 -7.11 43.18
C THR A 31 27.01 -7.42 42.91
N VAL A 32 27.30 -8.72 42.77
CA VAL A 32 28.53 -9.19 42.12
C VAL A 32 28.48 -8.70 40.68
N ALA A 33 29.44 -7.86 40.27
CA ALA A 33 29.54 -7.36 38.91
C ALA A 33 29.85 -8.51 37.95
N LYS A 34 28.81 -9.15 37.40
CA LYS A 34 28.95 -9.92 36.16
C LYS A 34 29.24 -8.93 35.05
N GLU A 35 30.29 -9.20 34.27
CA GLU A 35 30.56 -8.49 33.02
C GLU A 35 29.28 -8.41 32.20
N ALA A 36 28.84 -7.18 31.94
CA ALA A 36 27.64 -6.95 31.15
C ALA A 36 27.87 -7.53 29.76
N PRO A 37 26.94 -8.35 29.22
CA PRO A 37 27.09 -8.89 27.88
C PRO A 37 27.28 -7.74 26.89
N ALA A 38 28.23 -7.90 25.97
CA ALA A 38 28.55 -6.90 24.96
C ALA A 38 27.27 -6.43 24.27
N LYS A 39 27.06 -5.10 24.23
CA LYS A 39 25.88 -4.52 23.59
C LYS A 39 25.80 -5.03 22.15
N PRO A 40 24.65 -5.59 21.72
CA PRO A 40 24.52 -6.10 20.36
C PRO A 40 24.87 -4.99 19.37
N LYS A 41 25.74 -5.29 18.40
CA LYS A 41 26.05 -4.37 17.30
C LYS A 41 24.75 -4.05 16.58
N ARG A 42 24.16 -2.87 16.83
CA ARG A 42 23.01 -2.38 16.08
C ARG A 42 23.45 -2.19 14.64
N ARG A 43 22.87 -2.97 13.72
CA ARG A 43 22.90 -2.65 12.30
C ARG A 43 21.87 -1.55 12.07
N THR A 44 22.33 -0.38 11.63
CA THR A 44 21.45 0.69 11.18
C THR A 44 21.15 0.45 9.71
N LEU A 45 19.88 0.44 9.33
CA LEU A 45 19.49 0.56 7.92
C LEU A 45 19.54 2.05 7.57
N GLY A 46 20.44 2.43 6.66
CA GLY A 46 20.41 3.74 6.04
C GLY A 46 19.24 3.81 5.06
N ILE A 47 18.52 4.92 5.08
CA ILE A 47 17.50 5.25 4.08
C ILE A 47 17.74 6.72 3.74
N THR A 48 18.28 7.00 2.56
CA THR A 48 18.47 8.39 2.12
C THR A 48 17.15 9.03 1.74
N TYR A 49 16.30 8.29 1.02
CA TYR A 49 15.04 8.77 0.50
C TYR A 49 13.89 7.84 0.90
N LEU A 50 12.77 8.46 1.29
CA LEU A 50 11.53 7.77 1.64
C LEU A 50 10.36 8.53 1.00
N GLN A 51 9.65 7.88 0.09
CA GLN A 51 8.48 8.43 -0.58
C GLN A 51 7.22 7.71 -0.11
N ASP A 52 6.18 8.48 0.19
CA ASP A 52 4.84 7.97 0.45
C ASP A 52 4.10 7.81 -0.88
N LEU A 53 3.60 6.60 -1.15
CA LEU A 53 2.92 6.25 -2.38
C LEU A 53 1.43 6.00 -2.15
N THR A 54 0.88 6.64 -1.11
CA THR A 54 -0.49 6.42 -0.65
C THR A 54 -1.33 7.66 -0.90
N HIS A 55 -2.46 7.52 -1.59
CA HIS A 55 -3.42 8.61 -1.67
C HIS A 55 -4.10 8.85 -0.31
N PRO A 56 -4.43 10.11 0.03
CA PRO A 56 -5.34 10.38 1.14
C PRO A 56 -6.68 9.69 0.92
N LEU A 57 -7.09 8.84 1.86
CA LEU A 57 -8.41 8.25 1.83
C LEU A 57 -9.44 9.27 2.31
N THR A 58 -10.31 9.70 1.38
CA THR A 58 -11.37 10.68 1.63
C THR A 58 -12.71 10.12 1.17
N PRO A 59 -13.86 10.67 1.64
CA PRO A 59 -15.16 10.24 1.15
C PRO A 59 -15.37 10.47 -0.36
N GLN A 60 -14.54 11.30 -0.98
CA GLN A 60 -14.55 11.59 -2.42
C GLN A 60 -13.59 10.69 -3.19
N PHE A 61 -12.80 9.85 -2.52
CA PHE A 61 -11.83 9.00 -3.21
C PHE A 61 -12.58 8.06 -4.17
N PRO A 62 -12.14 7.96 -5.44
CA PRO A 62 -12.83 7.15 -6.43
C PRO A 62 -12.85 5.66 -6.08
N TYR A 63 -13.90 4.96 -6.47
CA TYR A 63 -14.02 3.51 -6.32
C TYR A 63 -14.80 2.93 -7.51
N ILE A 64 -14.68 1.62 -7.75
CA ILE A 64 -15.47 0.93 -8.79
C ILE A 64 -16.91 0.80 -8.29
N PRO A 65 -17.92 1.40 -8.95
CA PRO A 65 -19.30 1.38 -8.46
C PRO A 65 -19.99 0.05 -8.82
N ILE A 66 -20.01 -0.89 -7.87
CA ILE A 66 -20.76 -2.15 -7.95
C ILE A 66 -22.02 -2.01 -7.09
N PRO A 67 -23.23 -1.99 -7.69
CA PRO A 67 -24.49 -1.82 -6.96
C PRO A 67 -24.67 -2.85 -5.84
N GLY A 68 -24.91 -2.35 -4.62
CA GLY A 68 -25.14 -3.18 -3.43
C GLY A 68 -23.89 -3.83 -2.83
N VAL A 69 -22.70 -3.61 -3.41
CA VAL A 69 -21.44 -4.24 -2.97
C VAL A 69 -20.45 -3.20 -2.49
N THR A 70 -20.16 -2.18 -3.31
CA THR A 70 -19.17 -1.15 -3.00
C THR A 70 -19.84 0.14 -2.54
N PHE A 71 -19.21 0.85 -1.61
CA PHE A 71 -19.68 2.13 -1.09
C PHE A 71 -18.48 3.03 -0.76
N PRO A 72 -18.65 4.37 -0.76
CA PRO A 72 -17.56 5.29 -0.47
C PRO A 72 -17.09 5.16 0.97
N PHE A 73 -15.84 5.57 1.21
CA PHE A 73 -15.32 5.73 2.57
C PHE A 73 -16.17 6.75 3.35
N ALA A 74 -16.51 6.43 4.59
CA ALA A 74 -17.17 7.35 5.50
C ALA A 74 -16.37 7.48 6.80
N ILE A 75 -16.33 8.70 7.33
CA ILE A 75 -15.68 9.02 8.59
C ILE A 75 -16.63 9.86 9.45
N GLU A 76 -16.85 9.42 10.68
CA GLU A 76 -17.81 10.04 11.60
C GLU A 76 -17.16 10.23 12.98
N PRO A 77 -17.19 11.45 13.55
CA PRO A 77 -16.73 11.65 14.92
C PRO A 77 -17.59 10.87 15.91
N ILE A 78 -16.93 10.05 16.74
CA ILE A 78 -17.57 9.33 17.86
C ILE A 78 -17.15 9.89 19.23
N ALA A 79 -16.05 10.64 19.27
CA ALA A 79 -15.61 11.39 20.44
C ALA A 79 -14.96 12.71 20.00
N THR A 80 -15.19 13.78 20.77
CA THR A 80 -14.54 15.08 20.55
C THR A 80 -13.78 15.51 21.79
N MET A 81 -12.71 16.30 21.61
CA MET A 81 -11.92 16.80 22.74
C MET A 81 -12.81 17.55 23.76
N ALA A 82 -13.71 18.41 23.29
CA ALA A 82 -14.57 19.21 24.16
C ALA A 82 -15.57 18.37 24.99
N LYS A 83 -16.08 17.27 24.43
CA LYS A 83 -17.11 16.44 25.09
C LYS A 83 -16.51 15.28 25.89
N ASN A 84 -15.41 14.72 25.41
CA ASN A 84 -14.89 13.43 25.87
C ASN A 84 -13.45 13.50 26.41
N GLY A 85 -12.73 14.60 26.22
CA GLY A 85 -11.28 14.68 26.50
C GLY A 85 -10.42 13.84 25.54
N VAL A 86 -11.03 13.23 24.53
CA VAL A 86 -10.38 12.42 23.49
C VAL A 86 -11.05 12.66 22.14
N TYR A 87 -10.27 12.62 21.06
CA TYR A 87 -10.78 12.67 19.70
C TYR A 87 -10.70 11.29 19.06
N ALA A 88 -11.84 10.80 18.57
CA ALA A 88 -11.90 9.52 17.87
C ALA A 88 -13.00 9.56 16.81
N ASN A 89 -12.74 8.87 15.69
CA ASN A 89 -13.69 8.70 14.60
C ASN A 89 -13.99 7.21 14.40
N ARG A 90 -15.23 6.91 14.00
CA ARG A 90 -15.59 5.62 13.38
C ARG A 90 -15.39 5.74 11.88
N TRP A 91 -14.83 4.69 11.28
CA TRP A 91 -14.68 4.55 9.84
C TRP A 91 -15.62 3.47 9.33
N SER A 92 -16.23 3.73 8.16
CA SER A 92 -16.94 2.74 7.36
C SER A 92 -16.22 2.64 6.02
N LEU A 93 -15.72 1.45 5.69
CA LEU A 93 -14.92 1.22 4.49
C LEU A 93 -15.12 -0.20 3.96
N ILE A 94 -14.92 -0.37 2.66
CA ILE A 94 -14.73 -1.67 2.01
C ILE A 94 -13.24 -2.02 1.98
N GLU A 95 -12.90 -3.30 1.82
CA GLU A 95 -11.51 -3.77 1.76
C GLU A 95 -10.71 -3.14 0.61
N HIS A 96 -11.34 -2.98 -0.54
CA HIS A 96 -10.74 -2.52 -1.80
C HIS A 96 -11.05 -1.04 -2.06
N ILE A 97 -10.46 -0.15 -1.25
CA ILE A 97 -10.65 1.30 -1.37
C ILE A 97 -9.38 2.09 -1.07
N GLY A 98 -9.17 3.19 -1.79
CA GLY A 98 -7.93 3.95 -1.70
C GLY A 98 -6.76 3.17 -2.29
N THR A 99 -5.54 3.56 -1.92
CA THR A 99 -4.36 2.72 -2.11
C THR A 99 -4.50 1.48 -1.23
N HIS A 100 -4.68 0.31 -1.83
CA HIS A 100 -5.01 -0.92 -1.11
C HIS A 100 -4.25 -2.10 -1.69
N ILE A 101 -4.13 -3.15 -0.88
CA ILE A 101 -3.56 -4.44 -1.29
C ILE A 101 -4.66 -5.47 -1.44
N ASP A 102 -4.51 -6.33 -2.43
CA ASP A 102 -5.36 -7.48 -2.71
C ASP A 102 -4.65 -8.78 -2.38
N ALA A 103 -5.36 -9.66 -1.69
CA ALA A 103 -4.95 -11.04 -1.50
C ALA A 103 -5.42 -11.92 -2.67
N PRO A 104 -4.72 -13.04 -2.94
CA PRO A 104 -5.14 -14.05 -3.89
C PRO A 104 -6.60 -14.54 -3.75
N SER A 105 -7.10 -14.63 -2.51
CA SER A 105 -8.47 -15.04 -2.20
C SER A 105 -9.54 -14.12 -2.80
N HIS A 106 -9.18 -12.90 -3.22
CA HIS A 106 -10.10 -11.91 -3.77
C HIS A 106 -10.82 -12.39 -5.04
N PHE A 107 -10.12 -13.09 -5.95
CA PHE A 107 -10.71 -13.65 -7.18
C PHE A 107 -10.57 -15.17 -7.33
N VAL A 108 -9.81 -15.84 -6.45
CA VAL A 108 -9.55 -17.28 -6.58
C VAL A 108 -9.88 -18.00 -5.28
N ALA A 109 -10.96 -18.78 -5.31
CA ALA A 109 -11.42 -19.53 -4.15
C ALA A 109 -10.34 -20.51 -3.65
N GLY A 110 -10.18 -20.57 -2.32
CA GLY A 110 -9.20 -21.46 -1.66
C GLY A 110 -7.76 -20.95 -1.66
N GLN A 111 -7.48 -19.81 -2.30
CA GLN A 111 -6.17 -19.16 -2.19
C GLN A 111 -6.02 -18.40 -0.84
N PRO A 112 -4.78 -18.06 -0.44
CA PRO A 112 -4.53 -17.35 0.82
C PRO A 112 -5.19 -15.97 0.91
N HIS A 113 -5.60 -15.62 2.13
CA HIS A 113 -6.06 -14.29 2.53
C HIS A 113 -4.88 -13.43 2.99
N LEU A 114 -5.11 -12.14 3.26
CA LEU A 114 -4.03 -11.21 3.65
C LEU A 114 -3.29 -11.59 4.93
N ASP A 115 -3.96 -12.24 5.89
CA ASP A 115 -3.36 -12.63 7.16
C ASP A 115 -2.31 -13.75 7.05
N ALA A 116 -2.19 -14.36 5.85
CA ALA A 116 -1.14 -15.30 5.47
C ALA A 116 0.15 -14.62 4.98
N LEU A 117 0.13 -13.32 4.64
CA LEU A 117 1.34 -12.60 4.25
C LEU A 117 2.35 -12.56 5.40
N ARG A 118 3.59 -12.91 5.11
CA ARG A 118 4.69 -12.85 6.08
C ARG A 118 5.33 -11.47 6.01
N PRO A 119 6.03 -11.02 7.07
CA PRO A 119 6.76 -9.75 7.04
C PRO A 119 7.72 -9.60 5.85
N ALA A 120 8.33 -10.71 5.39
CA ALA A 120 9.22 -10.70 4.22
C ALA A 120 8.49 -10.42 2.90
N ASP A 121 7.18 -10.66 2.84
CA ASP A 121 6.35 -10.39 1.66
C ASP A 121 5.90 -8.91 1.60
N LEU A 122 6.12 -8.16 2.70
CA LEU A 122 5.76 -6.74 2.87
C LEU A 122 6.95 -5.78 2.74
N PHE A 123 8.15 -6.32 2.52
CA PHE A 123 9.39 -5.57 2.33
C PHE A 123 10.15 -6.16 1.13
N VAL A 124 9.86 -5.64 -0.07
CA VAL A 124 10.31 -6.25 -1.33
C VAL A 124 10.98 -5.23 -2.26
N PRO A 125 12.03 -5.61 -3.00
CA PRO A 125 12.61 -4.74 -4.01
C PRO A 125 11.60 -4.48 -5.13
N ILE A 126 11.55 -3.25 -5.63
CA ILE A 126 10.59 -2.85 -6.67
C ILE A 126 11.27 -2.37 -7.96
N ARG A 127 10.53 -2.55 -9.06
CA ARG A 127 10.84 -2.01 -10.38
C ARG A 127 9.65 -1.21 -10.86
N VAL A 128 9.89 0.01 -11.35
CA VAL A 128 8.81 0.86 -11.89
C VAL A 128 8.88 0.87 -13.41
N ILE A 129 7.88 0.26 -14.04
CA ILE A 129 7.70 0.27 -15.49
C ILE A 129 6.86 1.50 -15.83
N ASP A 130 7.47 2.45 -16.53
CA ASP A 130 6.82 3.69 -16.96
C ASP A 130 6.22 3.50 -18.36
N VAL A 131 4.89 3.56 -18.42
CA VAL A 131 4.09 3.44 -19.65
C VAL A 131 3.22 4.67 -19.88
N ARG A 132 3.54 5.80 -19.23
CA ARG A 132 2.74 7.05 -19.28
C ARG A 132 2.48 7.51 -20.71
N GLU A 133 3.49 7.46 -21.56
CA GLU A 133 3.36 7.89 -22.96
C GLU A 133 2.41 7.01 -23.78
N SER A 134 2.38 5.71 -23.52
CA SER A 134 1.42 4.78 -24.13
C SER A 134 0.01 5.06 -23.62
N CYS A 135 -0.14 5.25 -22.31
CA CYS A 135 -1.44 5.49 -21.66
C CYS A 135 -2.05 6.85 -22.01
N ARG A 136 -1.23 7.87 -22.32
CA ARG A 136 -1.71 9.16 -22.86
C ARG A 136 -2.37 9.01 -24.23
N LYS A 137 -1.96 8.02 -25.02
CA LYS A 137 -2.48 7.76 -26.38
C LYS A 137 -3.64 6.78 -26.38
N ASN A 138 -3.67 5.87 -25.40
CA ASN A 138 -4.70 4.87 -25.25
C ASN A 138 -5.07 4.72 -23.77
N ALA A 139 -6.28 5.17 -23.39
CA ALA A 139 -6.78 5.03 -22.04
C ALA A 139 -6.93 3.55 -21.62
N ASP A 140 -7.11 2.63 -22.56
CA ASP A 140 -7.27 1.19 -22.32
C ASP A 140 -5.96 0.42 -22.60
N TYR A 141 -4.81 1.08 -22.41
CA TYR A 141 -3.52 0.43 -22.61
C TYR A 141 -3.31 -0.69 -21.60
N ALA A 142 -3.02 -1.89 -22.09
CA ALA A 142 -2.65 -3.04 -21.29
C ALA A 142 -1.13 -3.23 -21.35
N VAL A 143 -0.44 -3.18 -20.20
CA VAL A 143 1.02 -3.35 -20.13
C VAL A 143 1.42 -4.70 -20.70
N THR A 144 2.37 -4.67 -21.63
CA THR A 144 2.81 -5.81 -22.43
C THR A 144 4.08 -6.45 -21.88
N ILE A 145 4.38 -7.66 -22.35
CA ILE A 145 5.67 -8.33 -22.08
C ILE A 145 6.83 -7.48 -22.64
N ASP A 146 6.63 -6.81 -23.78
CA ASP A 146 7.67 -5.97 -24.39
C ASP A 146 8.03 -4.76 -23.52
N ASP A 147 7.05 -4.16 -22.81
CA ASP A 147 7.33 -3.09 -21.83
C ASP A 147 8.23 -3.61 -20.69
N VAL A 148 7.96 -4.82 -20.21
CA VAL A 148 8.77 -5.49 -19.18
C VAL A 148 10.18 -5.75 -19.69
N VAL A 149 10.33 -6.34 -20.87
CA VAL A 149 11.63 -6.67 -21.47
C VAL A 149 12.42 -5.40 -21.78
N ALA A 150 11.77 -4.34 -22.28
CA ALA A 150 12.39 -3.06 -22.53
C ALA A 150 12.90 -2.41 -21.23
N HIS A 151 12.13 -2.50 -20.15
CA HIS A 151 12.57 -2.06 -18.82
C HIS A 151 13.79 -2.86 -18.36
N GLU A 152 13.75 -4.19 -18.45
CA GLU A 152 14.86 -5.06 -18.02
C GLU A 152 16.14 -4.79 -18.81
N LYS A 153 16.04 -4.49 -20.11
CA LYS A 153 17.18 -4.12 -20.95
C LYS A 153 17.90 -2.87 -20.43
N LYS A 154 17.17 -1.93 -19.82
CA LYS A 154 17.71 -0.65 -19.34
C LYS A 154 18.12 -0.70 -17.86
N HIS A 155 17.40 -1.45 -17.04
CA HIS A 155 17.51 -1.41 -15.57
C HIS A 155 17.93 -2.74 -14.94
N GLY A 156 18.23 -3.75 -15.77
CA GLY A 156 18.54 -5.10 -15.34
C GLY A 156 17.28 -5.93 -15.06
N ARG A 157 17.48 -7.24 -14.93
CA ARG A 157 16.39 -8.20 -14.69
C ARG A 157 15.55 -7.81 -13.48
N LEU A 158 14.26 -8.12 -13.52
CA LEU A 158 13.38 -7.98 -12.37
C LEU A 158 13.88 -8.88 -11.21
N PRO A 159 13.87 -8.38 -9.96
CA PRO A 159 14.30 -9.16 -8.81
C PRO A 159 13.30 -10.28 -8.49
N GLN A 160 13.80 -11.50 -8.29
CA GLN A 160 12.98 -12.61 -7.81
C GLN A 160 12.37 -12.27 -6.45
N ASN A 161 11.10 -12.63 -6.25
CA ASN A 161 10.30 -12.25 -5.09
C ASN A 161 10.25 -10.72 -4.83
N GLY A 162 10.59 -9.90 -5.83
CA GLY A 162 10.34 -8.47 -5.81
C GLY A 162 8.94 -8.13 -6.34
N ALA A 163 8.66 -6.86 -6.56
CA ALA A 163 7.42 -6.41 -7.18
C ALA A 163 7.66 -5.51 -8.39
N VAL A 164 6.69 -5.51 -9.31
CA VAL A 164 6.65 -4.65 -10.48
C VAL A 164 5.54 -3.65 -10.31
N PHE A 165 5.88 -2.37 -10.27
CA PHE A 165 4.91 -1.29 -10.21
C PHE A 165 4.78 -0.65 -11.59
N VAL A 166 3.55 -0.42 -12.03
CA VAL A 166 3.21 0.17 -13.32
C VAL A 166 2.85 1.63 -13.08
N ASN A 167 3.67 2.52 -13.64
CA ASN A 167 3.39 3.95 -13.68
C ASN A 167 2.71 4.28 -15.01
N SER A 168 1.38 4.33 -15.00
CA SER A 168 0.59 4.77 -16.15
C SER A 168 0.35 6.28 -16.17
N GLY A 169 0.63 6.96 -15.04
CA GLY A 169 0.35 8.38 -14.83
C GLY A 169 -1.09 8.66 -14.42
N TRP A 170 -1.88 7.61 -14.22
CA TRP A 170 -3.30 7.71 -13.90
C TRP A 170 -3.55 8.21 -12.48
N GLY A 171 -2.61 7.96 -11.57
CA GLY A 171 -2.67 8.43 -10.18
C GLY A 171 -2.86 9.97 -10.06
N GLU A 172 -2.42 10.74 -11.06
CA GLU A 172 -2.64 12.21 -11.11
C GLU A 172 -4.13 12.59 -11.18
N LYS A 173 -5.01 11.68 -11.62
CA LYS A 173 -6.44 11.92 -11.77
C LYS A 173 -7.24 11.60 -10.51
N ALA A 174 -6.62 11.07 -9.44
CA ALA A 174 -7.33 10.55 -8.26
C ALA A 174 -8.20 11.58 -7.52
N THR A 175 -7.95 12.89 -7.70
CA THR A 175 -8.78 13.96 -7.13
C THR A 175 -10.00 14.32 -7.97
N ASP A 176 -10.11 13.79 -9.18
CA ASP A 176 -11.28 13.94 -10.07
C ASP A 176 -11.86 12.56 -10.34
N PRO A 177 -12.91 12.14 -9.60
CA PRO A 177 -13.52 10.83 -9.77
C PRO A 177 -14.00 10.54 -11.19
N LYS A 178 -14.47 11.55 -11.92
CA LYS A 178 -14.92 11.34 -13.30
C LYS A 178 -13.74 11.03 -14.22
N ALA A 179 -12.64 11.78 -14.08
CA ALA A 179 -11.43 11.54 -14.86
C ALA A 179 -10.74 10.22 -14.48
N PHE A 180 -10.77 9.85 -13.20
CA PHE A 180 -10.13 8.63 -12.69
C PHE A 180 -10.86 7.37 -13.13
N LEU A 181 -12.20 7.36 -13.11
CA LEU A 181 -13.00 6.24 -13.63
C LEU A 181 -12.99 6.19 -15.16
N GLY A 182 -12.82 7.34 -15.83
CA GLY A 182 -12.84 7.45 -17.28
C GLY A 182 -14.17 6.99 -17.91
N THR A 183 -15.28 7.08 -17.18
CA THR A 183 -16.55 6.48 -17.61
C THR A 183 -17.09 7.13 -18.89
N ASP A 184 -17.39 6.31 -19.90
CA ASP A 184 -18.01 6.75 -21.13
C ASP A 184 -19.54 6.88 -21.02
N ALA A 185 -20.21 7.25 -22.12
CA ALA A 185 -21.67 7.40 -22.15
C ALA A 185 -22.44 6.09 -21.96
N SER A 186 -21.79 4.94 -22.16
CA SER A 186 -22.38 3.61 -21.96
C SER A 186 -22.23 3.09 -20.52
N GLY A 187 -21.46 3.79 -19.68
CA GLY A 187 -21.10 3.34 -18.33
C GLY A 187 -19.86 2.45 -18.30
N THR A 188 -19.15 2.30 -19.42
CA THR A 188 -17.88 1.57 -19.50
C THR A 188 -16.77 2.41 -18.89
N LEU A 189 -15.93 1.79 -18.05
CA LEU A 189 -14.79 2.46 -17.44
C LEU A 189 -13.61 2.41 -18.39
N HIS A 190 -12.77 3.44 -18.39
CA HIS A 190 -11.59 3.51 -19.25
C HIS A 190 -10.38 3.95 -18.45
N PHE A 191 -9.48 3.01 -18.19
CA PHE A 191 -8.19 3.24 -17.55
C PHE A 191 -7.24 2.08 -17.87
N PRO A 192 -5.91 2.29 -17.79
CA PRO A 192 -4.92 1.29 -18.11
C PRO A 192 -4.94 0.11 -17.13
N GLY A 193 -4.34 -0.99 -17.57
CA GLY A 193 -4.19 -2.20 -16.78
C GLY A 193 -2.98 -3.02 -17.23
N VAL A 194 -2.90 -4.27 -16.79
CA VAL A 194 -1.85 -5.21 -17.18
C VAL A 194 -2.45 -6.30 -18.06
N ALA A 195 -1.78 -6.64 -19.18
CA ALA A 195 -2.27 -7.69 -20.04
C ALA A 195 -2.20 -9.06 -19.32
N PRO A 196 -3.21 -9.94 -19.46
CA PRO A 196 -3.21 -11.25 -18.79
C PRO A 196 -1.97 -12.11 -19.09
N GLU A 197 -1.48 -12.07 -20.33
CA GLU A 197 -0.24 -12.74 -20.75
C GLU A 197 1.00 -12.16 -20.06
N THR A 198 1.01 -10.85 -19.77
CA THR A 198 2.07 -10.21 -18.98
C THR A 198 2.03 -10.70 -17.53
N CYS A 199 0.85 -10.83 -16.93
CA CYS A 199 0.70 -11.44 -15.60
C CYS A 199 1.25 -12.86 -15.57
N ALA A 200 0.88 -13.70 -16.55
CA ALA A 200 1.37 -15.07 -16.66
C ALA A 200 2.90 -15.13 -16.82
N PHE A 201 3.47 -14.25 -17.64
CA PHE A 201 4.91 -14.13 -17.84
C PHE A 201 5.65 -13.72 -16.55
N LEU A 202 5.15 -12.73 -15.81
CA LEU A 202 5.75 -12.28 -14.55
C LEU A 202 5.73 -13.38 -13.48
N LEU A 203 4.68 -14.20 -13.45
CA LEU A 203 4.59 -15.38 -12.58
C LEU A 203 5.60 -16.46 -12.99
N ALA A 204 5.52 -16.92 -14.23
CA ALA A 204 6.26 -18.10 -14.70
C ALA A 204 7.76 -17.84 -14.89
N GLU A 205 8.11 -16.69 -15.49
CA GLU A 205 9.46 -16.44 -15.99
C GLU A 205 10.28 -15.52 -15.08
N ARG A 206 9.64 -14.86 -14.11
CA ARG A 206 10.30 -13.88 -13.21
C ARG A 206 10.09 -14.18 -11.73
N ASN A 207 9.08 -14.98 -11.36
CA ASN A 207 8.71 -15.27 -9.98
C ASN A 207 8.60 -13.98 -9.13
N ILE A 208 7.78 -13.05 -9.62
CA ILE A 208 7.46 -11.80 -8.93
C ILE A 208 6.51 -12.08 -7.77
N ALA A 209 6.68 -11.36 -6.66
CA ALA A 209 5.85 -11.45 -5.45
C ALA A 209 4.59 -10.58 -5.52
N GLY A 210 4.65 -9.47 -6.25
CA GLY A 210 3.57 -8.48 -6.32
C GLY A 210 3.53 -7.65 -7.61
N ILE A 211 2.33 -7.25 -8.03
CA ILE A 211 2.15 -6.19 -9.02
C ILE A 211 1.52 -4.98 -8.32
N GLY A 212 1.96 -3.78 -8.69
CA GLY A 212 1.34 -2.53 -8.26
C GLY A 212 0.93 -1.69 -9.45
N ILE A 213 -0.18 -0.96 -9.37
CA ILE A 213 -0.62 -0.05 -10.44
C ILE A 213 -1.27 1.21 -9.85
N ASP A 214 -1.19 2.32 -10.59
CA ASP A 214 -1.77 3.62 -10.20
C ASP A 214 -3.22 3.84 -10.67
N THR A 215 -3.92 2.77 -11.06
CA THR A 215 -5.32 2.75 -11.52
C THR A 215 -6.24 2.01 -10.53
N LEU A 216 -7.55 2.06 -10.78
CA LEU A 216 -8.62 1.43 -9.97
C LEU A 216 -8.64 -0.10 -10.01
N SER A 217 -7.87 -0.71 -10.91
CA SER A 217 -7.89 -2.15 -11.16
C SER A 217 -6.58 -2.58 -11.79
N LEU A 218 -6.10 -3.78 -11.50
CA LEU A 218 -5.06 -4.44 -12.29
C LEU A 218 -5.49 -4.67 -13.75
N ASP A 219 -6.78 -4.85 -13.99
CA ASP A 219 -7.37 -4.99 -15.33
C ASP A 219 -7.59 -3.63 -16.01
N ILE A 220 -7.62 -3.63 -17.34
CA ILE A 220 -8.11 -2.46 -18.09
C ILE A 220 -9.58 -2.19 -17.76
N GLY A 221 -9.99 -0.92 -17.72
CA GLY A 221 -11.35 -0.51 -17.35
C GLY A 221 -12.51 -1.23 -18.09
N PRO A 222 -12.37 -1.53 -19.39
CA PRO A 222 -13.39 -2.28 -20.12
C PRO A 222 -13.51 -3.76 -19.75
N ASP A 223 -12.50 -4.40 -19.14
CA ASP A 223 -12.56 -5.84 -18.83
C ASP A 223 -13.45 -6.12 -17.59
N LYS A 224 -14.68 -6.53 -17.85
CA LYS A 224 -15.64 -6.94 -16.81
C LYS A 224 -15.44 -8.36 -16.30
N LYS A 225 -14.53 -9.13 -16.90
CA LYS A 225 -14.20 -10.51 -16.49
C LYS A 225 -13.05 -10.56 -15.50
N TYR A 226 -12.34 -9.45 -15.29
CA TYR A 226 -11.19 -9.34 -14.40
C TYR A 226 -10.12 -10.40 -14.69
N THR A 227 -9.73 -10.49 -15.97
CA THR A 227 -8.91 -11.59 -16.48
C THR A 227 -7.48 -11.53 -15.94
N ALA A 228 -6.90 -10.34 -15.85
CA ALA A 228 -5.57 -10.11 -15.29
C ALA A 228 -5.52 -10.50 -13.81
N HIS A 229 -6.53 -10.10 -13.02
CA HIS A 229 -6.67 -10.54 -11.63
C HIS A 229 -6.70 -12.06 -11.49
N LYS A 230 -7.57 -12.73 -12.26
CA LYS A 230 -7.71 -14.19 -12.19
C LYS A 230 -6.41 -14.93 -12.54
N VAL A 231 -5.71 -14.47 -13.58
CA VAL A 231 -4.40 -15.05 -13.96
C VAL A 231 -3.37 -14.79 -12.85
N TRP A 232 -3.28 -13.55 -12.36
CA TRP A 232 -2.31 -13.16 -11.36
C TRP A 232 -2.49 -13.91 -10.03
N PHE A 233 -3.73 -13.93 -9.52
CA PHE A 233 -4.06 -14.55 -8.24
C PHE A 233 -4.07 -16.07 -8.27
N ALA A 234 -4.19 -16.71 -9.45
CA ALA A 234 -3.94 -18.14 -9.59
C ALA A 234 -2.48 -18.50 -9.21
N GLY A 235 -1.54 -17.56 -9.34
CA GLY A 235 -0.15 -17.70 -8.90
C GLY A 235 0.08 -17.48 -7.40
N GLY A 236 -0.96 -17.15 -6.61
CA GLY A 236 -0.88 -16.97 -5.17
C GLY A 236 -0.06 -15.74 -4.74
N LYS A 237 -0.02 -14.69 -5.58
CA LYS A 237 0.75 -13.45 -5.36
C LYS A 237 -0.18 -12.27 -5.05
N TRP A 238 0.29 -11.24 -4.36
CA TRP A 238 -0.53 -10.08 -4.00
C TRP A 238 -0.55 -9.01 -5.11
N ALA A 239 -1.52 -8.11 -5.10
CA ALA A 239 -1.55 -6.94 -5.98
C ALA A 239 -1.79 -5.65 -5.16
N ILE A 240 -1.40 -4.49 -5.68
CA ILE A 240 -1.69 -3.18 -5.08
C ILE A 240 -2.26 -2.26 -6.15
N GLU A 241 -3.34 -1.57 -5.81
CA GLU A 241 -4.03 -0.65 -6.72
C GLU A 241 -4.03 0.77 -6.17
N ASN A 242 -4.36 1.73 -7.05
CA ASN A 242 -4.39 3.16 -6.73
C ASN A 242 -3.10 3.66 -6.07
N ILE A 243 -1.94 3.27 -6.60
CA ILE A 243 -0.65 3.76 -6.09
C ILE A 243 -0.46 5.24 -6.46
N ALA A 244 -0.15 6.07 -5.46
CA ALA A 244 0.15 7.48 -5.67
C ALA A 244 1.62 7.70 -6.05
N GLU A 245 1.89 8.77 -6.79
CA GLU A 245 3.22 9.37 -6.95
C GLU A 245 4.34 8.43 -7.46
N LEU A 246 4.02 7.38 -8.23
CA LEU A 246 5.02 6.47 -8.82
C LEU A 246 6.08 7.18 -9.68
N HIS A 247 5.77 8.37 -10.21
CA HIS A 247 6.73 9.19 -10.95
C HIS A 247 7.84 9.80 -10.08
N LYS A 248 7.73 9.75 -8.75
CA LYS A 248 8.71 10.33 -7.80
C LYS A 248 9.78 9.35 -7.32
N ILE A 249 9.65 8.07 -7.66
CA ILE A 249 10.60 7.03 -7.21
C ILE A 249 11.45 6.55 -8.41
N PRO A 250 12.67 6.06 -8.17
CA PRO A 250 13.51 5.61 -9.27
C PRO A 250 12.91 4.37 -9.95
N PRO A 251 13.19 4.16 -11.27
CA PRO A 251 12.73 2.99 -12.00
C PRO A 251 13.27 1.66 -11.42
N SER A 252 14.34 1.74 -10.63
CA SER A 252 15.09 0.60 -10.14
C SER A 252 15.83 0.99 -8.85
N GLY A 253 15.95 0.06 -7.89
CA GLY A 253 16.77 0.25 -6.68
C GLY A 253 15.99 0.65 -5.44
N ALA A 254 14.69 0.94 -5.59
CA ALA A 254 13.80 1.15 -4.46
C ALA A 254 13.30 -0.17 -3.86
N THR A 255 12.91 -0.10 -2.59
CA THR A 255 12.25 -1.18 -1.84
C THR A 255 10.89 -0.69 -1.36
N ALA A 256 9.84 -1.45 -1.61
CA ALA A 256 8.51 -1.18 -1.07
C ALA A 256 8.44 -1.61 0.39
N ILE A 257 7.78 -0.79 1.21
CA ILE A 257 7.42 -1.06 2.59
C ILE A 257 5.90 -0.98 2.65
N ILE A 258 5.25 -2.11 2.92
CA ILE A 258 3.79 -2.25 2.84
C ILE A 258 3.21 -2.37 4.24
N GLY A 259 2.63 -1.29 4.75
CA GLY A 259 1.89 -1.30 6.02
C GLY A 259 0.47 -1.81 5.80
N VAL A 260 0.21 -3.07 6.17
CA VAL A 260 -1.09 -3.73 6.01
C VAL A 260 -1.70 -4.14 7.37
N PRO A 261 -3.00 -3.88 7.62
CA PRO A 261 -3.71 -4.46 8.74
C PRO A 261 -3.76 -5.98 8.65
N ARG A 262 -3.43 -6.68 9.73
CA ARG A 262 -3.54 -8.14 9.80
C ARG A 262 -4.96 -8.54 10.22
N VAL A 263 -5.89 -8.53 9.28
CA VAL A 263 -7.30 -8.89 9.49
C VAL A 263 -7.53 -10.33 9.02
N PRO A 264 -7.99 -11.25 9.90
CA PRO A 264 -8.26 -12.63 9.51
C PRO A 264 -9.28 -12.71 8.38
N LEU A 265 -9.01 -13.57 7.38
CA LEU A 265 -9.89 -13.81 6.22
C LEU A 265 -10.13 -12.58 5.32
N ALA A 266 -9.36 -11.50 5.47
CA ALA A 266 -9.49 -10.34 4.60
C ALA A 266 -9.00 -10.65 3.18
N SER A 267 -9.80 -10.29 2.18
CA SER A 267 -9.44 -10.40 0.76
C SER A 267 -8.69 -9.18 0.24
N GLY A 268 -8.76 -8.06 0.95
CA GLY A 268 -7.98 -6.87 0.71
C GLY A 268 -7.93 -5.95 1.94
N ALA A 269 -7.14 -4.89 1.87
CA ALA A 269 -7.15 -3.84 2.88
C ALA A 269 -6.51 -2.54 2.35
N PRO A 270 -6.99 -1.36 2.77
CA PRO A 270 -6.24 -0.12 2.60
C PRO A 270 -4.86 -0.22 3.27
N ILE A 271 -3.83 0.30 2.60
CA ILE A 271 -2.45 0.21 3.07
C ILE A 271 -1.80 1.59 3.20
N ARG A 272 -0.72 1.63 3.97
CA ARG A 272 0.29 2.69 3.81
C ARG A 272 1.47 2.12 3.02
N LEU A 273 1.58 2.48 1.75
CA LEU A 273 2.68 2.08 0.88
C LEU A 273 3.77 3.14 0.89
N LEU A 274 4.99 2.74 1.24
CA LEU A 274 6.17 3.59 1.15
C LEU A 274 7.20 2.96 0.21
N ALA A 275 8.04 3.77 -0.40
CA ALA A 275 9.23 3.33 -1.11
C ALA A 275 10.49 3.97 -0.52
N ALA A 276 11.49 3.15 -0.23
CA ALA A 276 12.78 3.56 0.32
C ALA A 276 13.91 3.25 -0.68
N TRP A 277 14.84 4.19 -0.84
CA TRP A 277 16.07 3.99 -1.62
C TRP A 277 17.19 4.89 -1.10
N ASP A 278 18.41 4.64 -1.57
CA ASP A 278 19.63 5.36 -1.19
C ASP A 278 20.05 6.42 -2.20
#